data_AF-A0A851Y893-F1
#
_entry.id   AF-A0A851Y893-F1
#
_cell.length_a   1.000
_cell.length_b   1.000
_cell.length_c   1.000
_cell.angle_alpha   90.00
_cell.angle_beta   90.00
_cell.angle_gamma   90.00
#
_symmetry.space_group_name_H-M   'P 1'
#
loop_
_entity.id
_entity.type
_entity.pdbx_description
1 polymer ?
#
loop_
_entity_poly.entity_id
_entity_poly.type
_entity_poly.pdbx_seq_one_letter_code
_entity_poly.pdbx_strand_id
1 'polypeptide(L)'
;GGDSVSPTGIDLVEMGSEFLMVEGDDPARKAWNLRRKICAFQESFSVLEKCPKPVIVAVHGACIGAGVDLICACDIRYCSQDAWFQVKEVDIGLAADVGTLQRLPKIVGSQSLVNELAFTARRMMAPEAQSCGLVSRVFPDKGSLVQAAITVAETIAARSPVAVQGTKENLLYARDHSVPESLRYMATWNMGMLQSQDVLTAAQAAMDQKGPEGVPFSNL
;
A
#
# COMPACT_ATOMS: atom_id res chain seq x y z
N GLY A 1 -11.06 -21.07 -21.76
CA GLY A 1 -9.75 -21.67 -21.50
C GLY A 1 -8.79 -20.60 -21.05
N GLY A 2 -9.04 -20.05 -19.86
CA GLY A 2 -8.20 -19.05 -19.23
C GLY A 2 -7.82 -19.61 -17.88
N ASP A 3 -6.52 -19.84 -17.70
CA ASP A 3 -5.87 -20.13 -16.41
C ASP A 3 -4.36 -20.20 -16.69
N SER A 4 -3.67 -19.05 -16.69
CA SER A 4 -2.20 -19.00 -16.56
C SER A 4 -1.66 -17.60 -16.23
N VAL A 5 -2.36 -16.81 -15.39
CA VAL A 5 -1.73 -15.68 -14.72
C VAL A 5 -1.53 -16.10 -13.27
N SER A 6 -0.30 -16.50 -12.94
CA SER A 6 0.08 -16.90 -11.58
C SER A 6 -0.13 -15.72 -10.62
N PRO A 7 -0.73 -15.92 -9.42
CA PRO A 7 -0.95 -14.86 -8.42
C PRO A 7 0.33 -14.33 -7.75
N THR A 8 1.52 -14.68 -8.26
CA THR A 8 2.82 -14.50 -7.60
C THR A 8 3.49 -13.14 -7.82
N GLY A 9 2.80 -12.17 -8.42
CA GLY A 9 3.45 -10.93 -8.89
C GLY A 9 4.19 -11.17 -10.21
N ILE A 10 4.60 -10.06 -10.83
CA ILE A 10 5.25 -9.99 -12.15
C ILE A 10 6.21 -11.17 -12.37
N ASP A 11 6.16 -11.81 -13.55
CA ASP A 11 7.16 -12.83 -13.91
C ASP A 11 8.54 -12.17 -13.89
N LEU A 12 9.31 -12.44 -12.83
CA LEU A 12 10.63 -11.85 -12.62
C LEU A 12 11.61 -12.20 -13.76
N VAL A 13 11.37 -13.29 -14.48
CA VAL A 13 12.14 -13.66 -15.68
C VAL A 13 11.77 -12.75 -16.84
N GLU A 14 10.48 -12.47 -17.03
CA GLU A 14 9.97 -11.55 -18.05
C GLU A 14 10.43 -10.11 -17.74
N MET A 15 10.31 -9.65 -16.48
CA MET A 15 10.78 -8.34 -16.04
C MET A 15 12.31 -8.20 -16.16
N GLY A 16 13.06 -9.24 -15.78
CA GLY A 16 14.51 -9.30 -15.96
C GLY A 16 14.92 -9.16 -17.44
N SER A 17 14.15 -9.78 -18.35
CA SER A 17 14.38 -9.65 -19.79
C SER A 17 14.10 -8.24 -20.33
N GLU A 18 13.09 -7.54 -19.80
CA GLU A 18 12.76 -6.17 -20.18
C GLU A 18 13.81 -5.13 -19.73
N PHE A 19 14.49 -5.38 -18.61
CA PHE A 19 15.60 -4.56 -18.12
C PHE A 19 16.91 -4.80 -18.87
N LEU A 20 17.13 -6.01 -19.40
CA LEU A 20 18.31 -6.34 -20.20
C LEU A 20 18.20 -5.80 -21.63
N MET A 21 16.98 -5.62 -22.14
CA MET A 21 16.70 -5.11 -23.49
C MET A 21 16.33 -3.62 -23.45
N VAL A 22 17.30 -2.77 -23.13
CA VAL A 22 17.14 -1.30 -23.19
C VAL A 22 17.89 -0.75 -24.39
N GLU A 23 17.15 -0.12 -25.30
CA GLU A 23 17.69 0.53 -26.49
C GLU A 23 18.61 1.70 -26.12
N GLY A 24 19.58 2.00 -26.99
CA GLY A 24 20.48 3.15 -26.85
C GLY A 24 21.88 2.84 -27.38
N ASP A 25 22.48 3.83 -28.05
CA ASP A 25 23.77 3.67 -28.73
C ASP A 25 24.97 3.61 -27.78
N ASP A 26 24.81 4.07 -26.53
CA ASP A 26 25.86 4.10 -25.51
C ASP A 26 25.28 3.88 -24.10
N PRO A 27 26.13 3.67 -23.08
CA PRO A 27 25.67 3.48 -21.71
C PRO A 27 24.82 4.64 -21.15
N ALA A 28 25.08 5.88 -21.53
CA ALA A 28 24.35 7.03 -21.01
C ALA A 28 22.92 7.10 -21.57
N ARG A 29 22.75 6.85 -22.88
CA ARG A 29 21.44 6.76 -23.55
C ARG A 29 20.64 5.58 -23.03
N LYS A 30 21.27 4.41 -22.86
CA LYS A 30 20.64 3.25 -22.22
C LYS A 30 20.19 3.57 -20.79
N ALA A 31 21.04 4.22 -19.98
CA ALA A 31 20.69 4.62 -18.62
C ALA A 31 19.49 5.59 -18.59
N TRP A 32 19.43 6.56 -19.51
CA TRP A 32 18.28 7.47 -19.64
C TRP A 32 16.98 6.72 -19.97
N ASN A 33 17.05 5.72 -20.87
CA ASN A 33 15.90 4.90 -21.25
C ASN A 33 15.47 3.98 -20.10
N LEU A 34 16.43 3.35 -19.42
CA LEU A 34 16.19 2.50 -18.26
C LEU A 34 15.56 3.30 -17.12
N ARG A 35 16.06 4.50 -16.82
CA ARG A 35 15.47 5.39 -15.81
C ARG A 35 14.00 5.68 -16.11
N ARG A 36 13.64 5.94 -17.37
CA ARG A 36 12.24 6.15 -17.76
C ARG A 36 11.37 4.93 -17.48
N LYS A 37 11.85 3.72 -17.81
CA LYS A 37 11.15 2.47 -17.50
C LYS A 37 10.99 2.26 -15.99
N ILE A 38 12.06 2.43 -15.21
CA ILE A 38 12.02 2.30 -13.73
C ILE A 38 11.01 3.28 -13.13
N CYS A 39 11.01 4.55 -13.56
CA CYS A 39 10.03 5.52 -13.08
C CYS A 39 8.58 5.13 -13.44
N ALA A 40 8.35 4.54 -14.61
CA ALA A 40 7.02 4.04 -15.00
C ALA A 40 6.56 2.86 -14.12
N PHE A 41 7.47 1.94 -13.79
CA PHE A 41 7.18 0.84 -12.86
C PHE A 41 6.95 1.32 -11.43
N GLN A 42 7.75 2.25 -10.94
CA GLN A 42 7.51 2.93 -9.66
C GLN A 42 6.13 3.57 -9.62
N GLU A 43 5.69 4.20 -10.72
CA GLU A 43 4.37 4.82 -10.78
C GLU A 43 3.25 3.77 -10.72
N SER A 44 3.44 2.59 -11.31
CA SER A 44 2.44 1.50 -11.30
C SER A 44 2.04 1.03 -9.89
N PHE A 45 2.92 1.21 -8.90
CA PHE A 45 2.57 1.00 -7.48
C PHE A 45 2.24 2.30 -6.76
N SER A 46 2.94 3.40 -7.08
CA SER A 46 2.72 4.68 -6.41
C SER A 46 1.31 5.25 -6.62
N VAL A 47 0.62 4.86 -7.70
CA VAL A 47 -0.80 5.18 -7.91
C VAL A 47 -1.71 4.65 -6.79
N LEU A 48 -1.34 3.57 -6.08
CA LEU A 48 -2.13 3.05 -4.95
C LEU A 48 -2.06 4.00 -3.74
N GLU A 49 -0.86 4.53 -3.48
CA GLU A 49 -0.63 5.52 -2.43
C GLU A 49 -1.29 6.87 -2.79
N LYS A 50 -1.18 7.30 -4.05
CA LYS A 50 -1.81 8.53 -4.57
C LYS A 50 -3.32 8.44 -4.76
N CYS A 51 -3.89 7.24 -4.80
CA CYS A 51 -5.33 7.04 -4.89
C CYS A 51 -5.98 7.68 -3.66
N PRO A 52 -6.92 8.63 -3.80
CA PRO A 52 -7.47 9.33 -2.64
C PRO A 52 -8.29 8.38 -1.74
N LYS A 53 -8.78 7.27 -2.27
CA LYS A 53 -9.52 6.24 -1.53
C LYS A 53 -8.55 5.31 -0.80
N PRO A 54 -8.86 4.88 0.45
CA PRO A 54 -8.09 3.84 1.12
C PRO A 54 -8.08 2.54 0.32
N VAL A 55 -6.90 1.91 0.23
CA VAL A 55 -6.64 0.67 -0.48
C VAL A 55 -6.31 -0.41 0.55
N ILE A 56 -7.17 -1.43 0.60
CA ILE A 56 -6.98 -2.61 1.44
C ILE A 56 -6.46 -3.73 0.55
N VAL A 57 -5.35 -4.34 0.94
CA VAL A 57 -4.81 -5.53 0.26
C VAL A 57 -4.96 -6.77 1.12
N ALA A 58 -5.48 -7.82 0.49
CA ALA A 58 -5.70 -9.13 1.07
C ALA A 58 -4.73 -10.15 0.43
N VAL A 59 -3.71 -10.55 1.17
CA VAL A 59 -2.63 -11.41 0.67
C VAL A 59 -2.88 -12.86 1.06
N HIS A 60 -2.95 -13.76 0.06
CA HIS A 60 -3.05 -15.19 0.28
C HIS A 60 -1.90 -15.93 -0.40
N GLY A 61 -1.26 -16.85 0.32
CA GLY A 61 -0.10 -17.58 -0.17
C GLY A 61 1.12 -16.68 -0.36
N ALA A 62 1.82 -16.86 -1.47
CA ALA A 62 3.11 -16.21 -1.71
C ALA A 62 2.99 -14.75 -2.15
N CYS A 63 3.75 -13.85 -1.51
CA CYS A 63 3.93 -12.46 -1.90
C CYS A 63 5.43 -12.18 -2.08
N ILE A 64 5.90 -12.12 -3.32
CA ILE A 64 7.33 -12.20 -3.68
C ILE A 64 7.73 -10.99 -4.52
N GLY A 65 8.91 -10.43 -4.24
CA GLY A 65 9.52 -9.35 -5.02
C GLY A 65 8.57 -8.16 -5.16
N ALA A 66 8.23 -7.79 -6.40
CA ALA A 66 7.26 -6.75 -6.74
C ALA A 66 5.88 -6.88 -6.04
N GLY A 67 5.50 -8.08 -5.57
CA GLY A 67 4.35 -8.25 -4.70
C GLY A 67 4.51 -7.52 -3.36
N VAL A 68 5.71 -7.53 -2.78
CA VAL A 68 6.04 -6.76 -1.56
C VAL A 68 6.01 -5.25 -1.85
N ASP A 69 6.51 -4.80 -3.01
CA ASP A 69 6.43 -3.39 -3.42
C ASP A 69 4.98 -2.91 -3.52
N LEU A 70 4.11 -3.74 -4.10
CA LEU A 70 2.68 -3.49 -4.22
C LEU A 70 2.02 -3.31 -2.85
N ILE A 71 2.16 -4.29 -1.95
CA ILE A 71 1.46 -4.24 -0.65
C ILE A 71 1.99 -3.11 0.23
N CYS A 72 3.27 -2.74 0.09
CA CYS A 72 3.85 -1.61 0.81
C CYS A 72 3.30 -0.27 0.34
N ALA A 73 2.74 -0.18 -0.87
CA ALA A 73 2.04 1.01 -1.37
C ALA A 73 0.54 1.06 -0.98
N CYS A 74 -0.01 0.00 -0.39
CA CYS A 74 -1.39 -0.03 0.12
C CYS A 74 -1.50 0.55 1.54
N ASP A 75 -2.71 0.92 1.95
CA ASP A 75 -2.95 1.53 3.27
C ASP A 75 -3.12 0.48 4.37
N ILE A 76 -3.91 -0.57 4.10
CA ILE A 76 -4.22 -1.65 5.06
C ILE A 76 -3.82 -2.99 4.45
N ARG A 77 -3.10 -3.82 5.22
CA ARG A 77 -2.65 -5.15 4.81
C ARG A 77 -3.21 -6.22 5.73
N TYR A 78 -3.88 -7.20 5.15
CA TYR A 78 -4.29 -8.43 5.80
C TYR A 78 -3.72 -9.64 5.06
N CYS A 79 -3.55 -10.77 5.74
CA CYS A 79 -3.14 -11.99 5.07
C CYS A 79 -3.78 -13.26 5.61
N SER A 80 -3.67 -14.36 4.86
CA SER A 80 -4.04 -15.70 5.32
C SER A 80 -2.89 -16.34 6.12
N GLN A 81 -3.22 -17.37 6.91
CA GLN A 81 -2.29 -18.06 7.80
C GLN A 81 -1.11 -18.72 7.06
N ASP A 82 -1.35 -19.17 5.84
CA ASP A 82 -0.36 -19.77 4.94
C ASP A 82 0.42 -18.72 4.12
N ALA A 83 0.13 -17.44 4.29
CA ALA A 83 0.81 -16.38 3.55
C ALA A 83 2.26 -16.20 4.01
N TRP A 84 3.10 -15.80 3.05
CA TRP A 84 4.49 -15.46 3.31
C TRP A 84 4.99 -14.40 2.34
N PHE A 85 5.98 -13.65 2.79
CA PHE A 85 6.50 -12.45 2.13
C PHE A 85 8.00 -12.61 1.87
N GLN A 86 8.48 -12.13 0.73
CA GLN A 86 9.90 -12.25 0.39
C GLN A 86 10.35 -11.07 -0.49
N VAL A 87 11.28 -10.28 0.02
CA VAL A 87 12.04 -9.30 -0.77
C VAL A 87 13.07 -10.11 -1.57
N LYS A 88 12.77 -10.40 -2.84
CA LYS A 88 13.45 -11.46 -3.62
C LYS A 88 14.59 -10.92 -4.49
N GLU A 89 14.66 -9.61 -4.66
CA GLU A 89 15.44 -8.95 -5.69
C GLU A 89 16.95 -9.25 -5.60
N VAL A 90 17.50 -9.42 -4.39
CA VAL A 90 18.92 -9.76 -4.22
C VAL A 90 19.27 -11.15 -4.77
N ASP A 91 18.34 -12.10 -4.78
CA ASP A 91 18.55 -13.43 -5.36
C ASP A 91 18.64 -13.38 -6.89
N ILE A 92 18.17 -12.30 -7.52
CA ILE A 92 18.29 -12.06 -8.98
C ILE A 92 19.34 -10.99 -9.31
N GLY A 93 20.15 -10.57 -8.33
CA GLY A 93 21.24 -9.62 -8.53
C GLY A 93 20.80 -8.16 -8.65
N LEU A 94 19.63 -7.80 -8.13
CA LEU A 94 19.07 -6.45 -8.19
C LEU A 94 18.74 -5.94 -6.77
N ALA A 95 18.91 -4.64 -6.54
CA ALA A 95 18.32 -4.00 -5.37
C ALA A 95 16.86 -3.62 -5.71
N ALA A 96 15.90 -3.94 -4.83
CA ALA A 96 14.50 -3.60 -5.06
C ALA A 96 14.33 -2.08 -5.32
N ASP A 97 13.75 -1.74 -6.47
CA ASP A 97 13.79 -0.38 -7.02
C ASP A 97 12.41 0.22 -7.31
N VAL A 98 11.32 -0.52 -7.07
CA VAL A 98 9.95 -0.08 -7.36
C VAL A 98 9.10 0.28 -6.13
N GLY A 99 9.63 0.16 -4.91
CA GLY A 99 9.00 0.74 -3.72
C GLY A 99 9.36 0.14 -2.37
N THR A 100 9.79 -1.13 -2.30
CA THR A 100 10.01 -1.86 -1.05
C THR A 100 11.01 -1.13 -0.16
N LEU A 101 12.18 -0.74 -0.70
CA LEU A 101 13.22 -0.07 0.10
C LEU A 101 12.83 1.33 0.58
N GLN A 102 11.83 1.96 -0.05
CA GLN A 102 11.36 3.30 0.30
C GLN A 102 10.19 3.25 1.29
N ARG A 103 9.36 2.20 1.25
CA ARG A 103 8.11 2.10 2.01
C ARG A 103 8.18 1.10 3.17
N LEU A 104 8.81 -0.06 2.99
CA LEU A 104 8.87 -1.10 4.04
C LEU A 104 9.47 -0.58 5.36
N PRO A 105 10.59 0.18 5.37
CA PRO A 105 11.13 0.77 6.60
C PRO A 105 10.18 1.73 7.33
N LYS A 106 9.19 2.30 6.63
CA LYS A 106 8.19 3.21 7.20
C LYS A 106 6.96 2.47 7.73
N ILE A 107 6.85 1.17 7.46
CA ILE A 107 5.69 0.33 7.81
C ILE A 107 6.03 -0.56 9.01
N VAL A 108 7.18 -1.23 8.98
CA VAL A 108 7.56 -2.18 10.04
C VAL A 108 8.39 -1.50 11.13
N GLY A 109 8.21 -1.95 12.37
CA GLY A 109 8.83 -1.30 13.53
C GLY A 109 10.33 -1.59 13.75
N SER A 110 10.92 -2.51 12.99
CA SER A 110 12.32 -2.96 13.18
C SER A 110 13.15 -2.81 11.93
N GLN A 111 14.02 -1.80 11.91
CA GLN A 111 14.99 -1.61 10.82
C GLN A 111 15.96 -2.79 10.69
N SER A 112 16.34 -3.43 11.79
CA SER A 112 17.21 -4.62 11.76
C SER A 112 16.55 -5.76 11.01
N LEU A 113 15.24 -5.97 11.22
CA LEU A 113 14.48 -6.99 10.49
C LEU A 113 14.38 -6.64 9.00
N VAL A 114 14.12 -5.37 8.65
CA VAL A 114 14.08 -4.95 7.24
C VAL A 114 15.41 -5.27 6.53
N ASN A 115 16.53 -4.94 7.18
CA ASN A 115 17.85 -5.24 6.64
C ASN A 115 18.04 -6.75 6.43
N GLU A 116 17.66 -7.56 7.42
CA GLU A 116 17.73 -9.02 7.31
C GLU A 116 16.90 -9.54 6.13
N LEU A 117 15.64 -9.12 6.00
CA LEU A 117 14.77 -9.54 4.91
C LEU A 117 15.31 -9.10 3.54
N ALA A 118 15.78 -7.86 3.42
CA ALA A 118 16.28 -7.31 2.16
C ALA A 118 17.62 -7.92 1.73
N PHE A 119 18.51 -8.25 2.67
CA PHE A 119 19.84 -8.78 2.35
C PHE A 119 19.88 -10.30 2.18
N THR A 120 18.98 -11.03 2.87
CA THR A 120 18.98 -12.50 2.84
C THR A 120 17.95 -13.07 1.87
N ALA A 121 17.01 -12.24 1.39
CA ALA A 121 15.82 -12.68 0.68
C ALA A 121 15.09 -13.85 1.37
N ARG A 122 15.18 -14.00 2.70
CA ARG A 122 14.47 -15.09 3.37
C ARG A 122 12.96 -14.84 3.35
N ARG A 123 12.20 -15.91 3.52
CA ARG A 123 10.74 -15.81 3.71
C ARG A 123 10.43 -15.27 5.10
N MET A 124 9.45 -14.36 5.15
CA MET A 124 8.78 -13.94 6.37
C MET A 124 7.37 -14.54 6.37
N MET A 125 7.08 -15.40 7.34
CA MET A 125 5.77 -16.07 7.44
C MET A 125 4.73 -15.15 8.12
N ALA A 126 3.44 -15.42 7.92
CA ALA A 126 2.34 -14.61 8.45
C ALA A 126 2.46 -14.21 9.95
N PRO A 127 2.85 -15.09 10.90
CA PRO A 127 3.00 -14.69 12.30
C PRO A 127 4.07 -13.61 12.52
N GLU A 128 5.21 -13.73 11.84
CA GLU A 128 6.28 -12.73 11.90
C GLU A 128 5.83 -11.42 11.25
N ALA A 129 5.18 -11.50 10.08
CA ALA A 129 4.64 -10.33 9.38
C ALA A 129 3.62 -9.56 10.23
N GLN A 130 2.81 -10.26 11.04
CA GLN A 130 1.90 -9.62 11.98
C GLN A 130 2.66 -8.99 13.14
N SER A 131 3.62 -9.71 13.71
CA SER A 131 4.40 -9.25 14.87
C SER A 131 5.23 -7.99 14.57
N CYS A 132 5.73 -7.85 13.34
CA CYS A 132 6.56 -6.71 12.94
C CYS A 132 5.76 -5.51 12.41
N GLY A 133 4.43 -5.66 12.25
CA GLY A 133 3.55 -4.61 11.77
C GLY A 133 3.36 -4.55 10.25
N LEU A 134 3.91 -5.49 9.47
CA LEU A 134 3.65 -5.54 8.03
C LEU A 134 2.16 -5.78 7.75
N VAL A 135 1.54 -6.74 8.44
CA VAL A 135 0.10 -7.00 8.33
C VAL A 135 -0.61 -6.71 9.66
N SER A 136 -1.81 -6.16 9.59
CA SER A 136 -2.58 -5.85 10.80
C SER A 136 -3.34 -7.06 11.34
N ARG A 137 -3.76 -7.99 10.47
CA ARG A 137 -4.55 -9.18 10.84
C ARG A 137 -4.20 -10.37 9.96
N VAL A 138 -4.23 -11.56 10.57
CA VAL A 138 -4.05 -12.87 9.92
C VAL A 138 -5.35 -13.65 10.02
N PHE A 139 -5.73 -14.34 8.94
CA PHE A 139 -6.97 -15.10 8.83
C PHE A 139 -6.71 -16.58 8.49
N PRO A 140 -7.57 -17.52 8.91
CA PRO A 140 -7.34 -18.95 8.67
C PRO A 140 -7.17 -19.32 7.19
N ASP A 141 -7.91 -18.67 6.30
CA ASP A 141 -8.00 -19.02 4.89
C ASP A 141 -8.31 -17.80 4.00
N LYS A 142 -8.25 -17.99 2.68
CA LYS A 142 -8.52 -16.94 1.69
C LYS A 142 -9.96 -16.39 1.77
N GLY A 143 -10.95 -17.24 2.03
CA GLY A 143 -12.35 -16.83 2.07
C GLY A 143 -12.62 -15.91 3.25
N SER A 144 -12.20 -16.32 4.45
CA SER A 144 -12.32 -15.49 5.66
C SER A 144 -11.51 -14.19 5.58
N LEU A 145 -10.33 -14.23 4.96
CA LEU A 145 -9.52 -13.05 4.63
C LEU A 145 -10.27 -12.04 3.75
N VAL A 146 -10.79 -12.49 2.60
CA VAL A 146 -11.47 -11.60 1.64
C VAL A 146 -12.75 -11.02 2.25
N GLN A 147 -13.53 -11.84 2.95
CA GLN A 147 -14.74 -11.37 3.63
C GLN A 147 -14.42 -10.25 4.63
N ALA A 148 -13.38 -10.43 5.44
CA ALA A 148 -12.99 -9.41 6.41
C ALA A 148 -12.48 -8.12 5.75
N ALA A 149 -11.74 -8.23 4.65
CA ALA A 149 -11.29 -7.06 3.89
C ALA A 149 -12.48 -6.27 3.31
N ILE A 150 -13.49 -6.95 2.75
CA ILE A 150 -14.72 -6.34 2.24
C ILE A 150 -15.49 -5.65 3.37
N THR A 151 -15.69 -6.31 4.51
CA THR A 151 -16.40 -5.72 5.66
C THR A 151 -15.71 -4.45 6.17
N VAL A 152 -14.38 -4.42 6.18
CA VAL A 152 -13.64 -3.19 6.54
C VAL A 152 -13.81 -2.12 5.46
N ALA A 153 -13.77 -2.48 4.18
CA ALA A 153 -14.03 -1.54 3.09
C ALA A 153 -15.44 -0.94 3.17
N GLU A 154 -16.47 -1.74 3.44
CA GLU A 154 -17.85 -1.28 3.67
C GLU A 154 -17.93 -0.34 4.87
N THR A 155 -17.24 -0.67 5.97
CA THR A 155 -17.16 0.18 7.17
C THR A 155 -16.55 1.55 6.86
N ILE A 156 -15.50 1.60 6.02
CA ILE A 156 -14.85 2.84 5.57
C ILE A 156 -15.78 3.59 4.61
N ALA A 157 -16.44 2.90 3.69
CA ALA A 157 -17.35 3.48 2.70
C ALA A 157 -18.60 4.11 3.34
N ALA A 158 -19.00 3.66 4.53
CA ALA A 158 -20.08 4.26 5.32
C ALA A 158 -19.69 5.57 6.02
N ARG A 159 -18.44 6.04 5.90
CA ARG A 159 -17.96 7.30 6.51
C ARG A 159 -17.95 8.43 5.48
N SER A 160 -17.89 9.67 5.97
CA SER A 160 -17.73 10.86 5.13
C SER A 160 -16.53 10.68 4.18
N PRO A 161 -16.72 10.73 2.85
CA PRO A 161 -15.63 10.59 1.90
C PRO A 161 -14.65 11.77 2.00
N VAL A 162 -15.13 12.98 2.35
CA VAL A 162 -14.27 14.13 2.65
C VAL A 162 -13.33 13.82 3.81
N ALA A 163 -13.85 13.29 4.91
CA ALA A 163 -13.06 12.97 6.09
C ALA A 163 -12.07 11.82 5.83
N VAL A 164 -12.52 10.73 5.20
CA VAL A 164 -11.67 9.55 4.93
C VAL A 164 -10.53 9.87 3.98
N GLN A 165 -10.84 10.48 2.83
CA GLN A 165 -9.82 10.78 1.81
C GLN A 165 -8.87 11.87 2.31
N GLY A 166 -9.38 12.88 3.02
CA GLY A 166 -8.55 13.89 3.69
C GLY A 166 -7.66 13.31 4.78
N THR A 167 -8.13 12.30 5.51
CA THR A 167 -7.30 11.57 6.49
C THR A 167 -6.15 10.85 5.80
N LYS A 168 -6.41 10.13 4.71
CA LYS A 168 -5.35 9.46 3.94
C LYS A 168 -4.29 10.45 3.45
N GLU A 169 -4.73 11.54 2.81
CA GLU A 169 -3.84 12.60 2.31
C GLU A 169 -2.92 13.15 3.41
N ASN A 170 -3.50 13.51 4.57
CA ASN A 170 -2.73 14.10 5.67
C ASN A 170 -1.83 13.06 6.38
N LEU A 171 -2.22 11.78 6.46
CA LEU A 171 -1.34 10.73 6.98
C LEU A 171 -0.12 10.52 6.09
N LEU A 172 -0.30 10.54 4.77
CA LEU A 172 0.80 10.43 3.81
C LEU A 172 1.72 11.65 3.88
N TYR A 173 1.16 12.86 3.94
CA TYR A 173 1.96 14.07 4.13
C TYR A 173 2.77 14.01 5.43
N ALA A 174 2.13 13.66 6.55
CA ALA A 174 2.77 13.60 7.86
C ALA A 174 3.85 12.52 8.00
N ARG A 175 3.78 11.44 7.21
CA ARG A 175 4.82 10.41 7.16
C ARG A 175 6.17 10.97 6.67
N ASP A 176 6.13 11.96 5.78
CA ASP A 176 7.29 12.42 5.02
C ASP A 176 7.73 13.86 5.38
N HIS A 177 7.07 14.49 6.35
CA HIS A 177 7.35 15.85 6.81
C HIS A 177 7.44 15.93 8.33
N SER A 178 8.03 17.00 8.86
CA SER A 178 8.05 17.23 10.29
C SER A 178 6.65 17.52 10.84
N VAL A 179 6.46 17.34 12.15
CA VAL A 179 5.18 17.65 12.81
C VAL A 179 4.74 19.12 12.59
N PRO A 180 5.61 20.15 12.71
CA PRO A 180 5.20 21.53 12.43
C PRO A 180 4.74 21.78 10.99
N GLU A 181 5.43 21.20 10.00
CA GLU A 181 5.03 21.29 8.59
C GLU A 181 3.69 20.62 8.35
N SER A 182 3.50 19.44 8.94
CA SER A 182 2.28 18.64 8.83
C SER A 182 1.07 19.33 9.46
N LEU A 183 1.23 19.95 10.64
CA LEU A 183 0.17 20.73 11.29
C LEU A 183 -0.21 21.97 10.48
N ARG A 184 0.76 22.62 9.82
CA ARG A 184 0.49 23.75 8.92
C ARG A 184 -0.29 23.27 7.70
N TYR A 185 0.13 22.19 7.06
CA TYR A 185 -0.59 21.59 5.93
C TYR A 185 -2.03 21.21 6.33
N MET A 186 -2.20 20.54 7.47
CA MET A 186 -3.49 20.14 8.03
C MET A 186 -4.42 21.35 8.29
N ALA A 187 -3.90 22.46 8.82
CA ALA A 187 -4.69 23.67 9.03
C ALA A 187 -5.18 24.28 7.71
N THR A 188 -4.29 24.37 6.70
CA THR A 188 -4.63 24.84 5.36
C THR A 188 -5.61 23.88 4.65
N TRP A 189 -5.51 22.58 4.88
CA TRP A 189 -6.46 21.59 4.36
C TRP A 189 -7.85 21.76 5.00
N ASN A 190 -7.90 21.74 6.34
CA ASN A 190 -9.18 21.73 7.06
C ASN A 190 -9.92 23.07 7.03
N MET A 191 -9.26 24.21 6.77
CA MET A 191 -9.97 25.48 6.61
C MET A 191 -11.03 25.40 5.49
N GLY A 192 -10.80 24.59 4.46
CA GLY A 192 -11.77 24.29 3.41
C GLY A 192 -12.69 23.13 3.81
N MET A 193 -12.12 21.99 4.21
CA MET A 193 -12.89 20.75 4.39
C MET A 193 -13.89 20.78 5.54
N LEU A 194 -13.65 21.59 6.59
CA LEU A 194 -14.59 21.77 7.70
C LEU A 194 -15.89 22.48 7.29
N GLN A 195 -15.96 23.07 6.09
CA GLN A 195 -17.16 23.69 5.54
C GLN A 195 -18.11 22.66 4.89
N SER A 196 -17.75 21.37 4.88
CA SER A 196 -18.59 20.30 4.35
C SER A 196 -19.86 20.09 5.20
N GLN A 197 -20.98 19.82 4.52
CA GLN A 197 -22.24 19.43 5.16
C GLN A 197 -22.09 18.14 5.97
N ASP A 198 -21.12 17.29 5.63
CA ASP A 198 -20.85 16.03 6.33
C ASP A 198 -20.61 16.24 7.82
N VAL A 199 -19.96 17.35 8.22
CA VAL A 199 -19.70 17.68 9.63
C VAL A 199 -21.02 17.89 10.38
N LEU A 200 -21.93 18.66 9.79
CA LEU A 200 -23.25 18.94 10.37
C LEU A 200 -24.12 17.67 10.41
N THR A 201 -24.12 16.89 9.33
CA THR A 201 -24.86 15.63 9.24
C THR A 201 -24.39 14.63 10.30
N ALA A 202 -23.07 14.47 10.47
CA ALA A 202 -22.49 13.61 11.49
C ALA A 202 -22.80 14.09 12.92
N ALA A 203 -22.72 15.40 13.17
CA ALA A 203 -23.07 15.99 14.46
C ALA A 203 -24.55 15.73 14.83
N GLN A 204 -25.46 15.89 13.87
CA GLN A 204 -26.89 15.61 14.10
C GLN A 204 -27.14 14.12 14.38
N ALA A 205 -26.53 13.23 13.61
CA ALA A 205 -26.67 11.79 13.84
C ALA A 205 -26.18 11.36 15.24
N ALA A 206 -25.08 11.96 15.71
CA ALA A 206 -24.55 11.71 17.06
C ALA A 206 -25.51 12.21 18.15
N MET A 207 -26.12 13.38 17.98
CA MET A 207 -27.14 13.90 18.90
C MET A 207 -28.40 13.00 18.94
N ASP A 208 -28.78 12.44 17.80
CA ASP A 208 -29.89 11.48 17.67
C ASP A 208 -29.56 10.07 18.21
N GLN A 209 -28.36 9.86 18.77
CA GLN A 209 -27.82 8.54 19.19
C GLN A 209 -27.84 7.48 18.08
N LYS A 210 -27.77 7.90 16.81
CA LYS A 210 -27.66 6.99 15.68
C LYS A 210 -26.21 6.55 15.52
N GLY A 211 -26.02 5.26 15.26
CA GLY A 211 -24.71 4.74 14.87
C GLY A 211 -24.24 5.36 13.54
N PRO A 212 -22.93 5.48 13.33
CA PRO A 212 -22.39 6.20 12.16
C PRO A 212 -22.62 5.48 10.83
N GLU A 213 -23.00 4.20 10.84
CA GLU A 213 -23.16 3.37 9.62
C GLU A 213 -24.43 3.69 8.83
N GLY A 214 -25.41 4.36 9.45
CA GLY A 214 -26.68 4.73 8.82
C GLY A 214 -26.73 6.16 8.28
N VAL A 215 -25.61 6.89 8.30
CA VAL A 215 -25.57 8.32 7.95
C VAL A 215 -25.23 8.49 6.46
N PRO A 216 -26.15 9.01 5.63
CA PRO A 216 -25.86 9.22 4.22
C PRO A 216 -24.97 10.46 4.03
N PHE A 217 -23.89 10.29 3.28
CA PHE A 217 -23.03 11.38 2.82
C PHE A 217 -23.08 11.47 1.29
N SER A 218 -22.89 12.67 0.75
CA SER A 218 -22.82 12.86 -0.70
C SER A 218 -21.51 12.30 -1.26
N ASN A 219 -21.54 11.87 -2.53
CA ASN A 219 -20.31 11.52 -3.25
C ASN A 219 -19.44 12.76 -3.48
N LEU A 220 -18.12 12.55 -3.56
CA LEU A 220 -17.14 13.54 -4.02
C LEU A 220 -17.09 13.59 -5.56
#